data_AF-A0A1Z2LDE4-F1
#
_entry.id   AF-A0A1Z2LDE4-F1
#
_cell.length_a   1.000
_cell.length_b   1.000
_cell.length_c   1.000
_cell.angle_alpha   90.00
_cell.angle_beta   90.00
_cell.angle_gamma   90.00
#
_symmetry.space_group_name_H-M   'P 1'
#
loop_
_entity.id
_entity.type
_entity.pdbx_description
1 polymer ?
#
loop_
_entity_poly.entity_id
_entity_poly.type
_entity_poly.pdbx_seq_one_letter_code
_entity_poly.pdbx_strand_id
1 'polypeptide(L)' 'MMLAAARALANVVAEDELNANYIIPSVFNARATEAVASAVKGAALALRPSE' A
#
# COMPACT_ATOMS: atom_id res chain seq x y z
N MET A 1 1.71 -3.71 11.24
CA MET A 1 2.42 -3.01 10.14
C MET A 1 2.27 -3.72 8.79
N MET A 2 2.54 -5.03 8.68
CA MET A 2 2.46 -5.76 7.39
C MET A 2 1.09 -5.68 6.68
N LEU A 3 -0.02 -5.75 7.43
CA LEU A 3 -1.37 -5.59 6.85
C LEU A 3 -1.59 -4.21 6.21
N ALA A 4 -0.98 -3.15 6.75
CA ALA A 4 -1.07 -1.81 6.18
C ALA A 4 -0.31 -1.72 4.85
N ALA A 5 0.87 -2.35 4.77
CA ALA A 5 1.62 -2.45 3.52
C ALA A 5 0.85 -3.24 2.46
N ALA A 6 0.26 -4.38 2.83
CA ALA A 6 -0.51 -5.21 1.90
C ALA A 6 -1.73 -4.46 1.34
N ARG A 7 -2.46 -3.74 2.19
CA ARG A 7 -3.59 -2.89 1.76
C ARG A 7 -3.12 -1.75 0.84
N ALA A 8 -1.98 -1.13 1.14
CA ALA A 8 -1.43 -0.07 0.30
C ALA A 8 -1.07 -0.59 -1.10
N LEU A 9 -0.43 -1.76 -1.20
CA LEU A 9 -0.11 -2.39 -2.50
C LEU A 9 -1.37 -2.71 -3.31
N ALA A 10 -2.40 -3.27 -2.68
CA ALA A 10 -3.66 -3.59 -3.34
C ALA A 10 -4.32 -2.34 -3.93
N ASN A 11 -4.32 -1.22 -3.18
CA ASN A 11 -4.92 0.05 -3.61
C ASN A 11 -4.11 0.82 -4.66
N VAL A 12 -2.89 0.38 -5.02
CA VAL A 12 -2.10 1.01 -6.09
C VAL A 12 -2.69 0.69 -7.46
N VAL A 13 -3.28 -0.50 -7.62
CA VAL A 13 -4.02 -0.89 -8.82
C VAL A 13 -5.40 -0.26 -8.71
N ALA A 14 -5.73 0.64 -9.65
CA ALA A 14 -7.04 1.27 -9.66
C ALA A 14 -8.12 0.29 -10.18
N GLU A 15 -9.38 0.53 -9.82
CA GLU A 15 -10.51 -0.35 -10.17
C GLU A 15 -10.66 -0.51 -11.70
N ASP A 16 -10.34 0.53 -12.47
CA ASP A 16 -10.35 0.53 -13.94
C ASP A 16 -9.14 -0.18 -14.57
N GLU A 17 -8.05 -0.33 -13.81
CA GLU A 17 -6.88 -1.11 -14.21
C GLU A 17 -7.02 -2.59 -13.82
N LEU A 18 -7.87 -2.91 -12.84
CA LEU A 18 -8.01 -4.24 -12.26
C LEU A 18 -8.65 -5.22 -13.25
N ASN A 19 -7.92 -6.26 -13.58
CA ASN A 19 -8.41 -7.34 -14.43
C ASN A 19 -7.64 -8.64 -14.17
N ALA A 20 -8.06 -9.74 -14.79
CA ALA A 20 -7.46 -11.06 -14.59
C ALA A 20 -5.94 -11.12 -14.86
N ASN A 21 -5.42 -10.23 -15.70
CA ASN A 21 -3.99 -10.15 -16.03
C ASN A 21 -3.23 -9.09 -15.22
N TYR A 22 -3.93 -8.27 -14.43
CA TYR A 22 -3.33 -7.18 -13.66
C TYR A 22 -4.02 -7.03 -12.29
N ILE A 23 -3.63 -7.93 -11.36
CA ILE A 23 -4.14 -7.99 -9.99
C ILE A 23 -3.18 -7.43 -8.94
N ILE A 24 -1.92 -7.21 -9.32
CA ILE A 24 -0.86 -6.64 -8.48
C ILE A 24 -0.04 -5.64 -9.30
N PRO A 25 0.49 -4.56 -8.69
CA PRO A 25 1.27 -3.59 -9.43
C PRO A 25 2.60 -4.18 -9.89
N SER A 26 3.14 -3.64 -11.00
CA SER A 26 4.50 -3.94 -11.44
C SER A 26 5.53 -3.53 -10.37
N VAL A 27 6.64 -4.26 -10.29
CA VAL A 27 7.79 -3.92 -9.42
C VAL A 27 8.41 -2.56 -9.74
N PHE A 28 8.16 -2.03 -10.94
CA PHE A 28 8.61 -0.70 -11.38
C PHE A 28 7.55 0.40 -11.21
N ASN A 29 6.38 0.09 -10.61
CA ASN A 29 5.36 1.09 -10.37
C ASN A 29 5.83 2.06 -9.28
N ALA A 30 6.18 3.29 -9.70
CA ALA A 30 6.71 4.32 -8.79
C ALA A 30 5.75 4.67 -7.64
N ARG A 31 4.44 4.49 -7.82
CA ARG A 31 3.43 4.77 -6.78
C ARG A 31 3.45 3.73 -5.66
N ALA A 32 3.95 2.52 -5.93
CA ALA A 32 3.89 1.41 -4.97
C ALA A 32 4.77 1.66 -3.75
N THR A 33 5.99 2.15 -3.94
CA THR A 33 6.94 2.40 -2.85
C THR A 33 6.45 3.52 -1.94
N GLU A 34 5.98 4.63 -2.51
CA GLU A 34 5.44 5.77 -1.77
C GLU A 34 4.18 5.41 -0.98
N ALA A 35 3.24 4.70 -1.61
CA ALA A 35 2.00 4.26 -0.96
C ALA A 35 2.27 3.36 0.24
N VAL A 36 3.16 2.37 0.09
CA VAL A 36 3.55 1.46 1.17
C VAL A 36 4.24 2.21 2.30
N ALA A 37 5.22 3.06 2.00
CA ALA A 37 5.95 3.82 3.01
C ALA A 37 5.01 4.72 3.84
N SER A 38 4.10 5.42 3.17
CA SER A 38 3.10 6.28 3.82
C SER A 38 2.17 5.48 4.74
N ALA A 39 1.60 4.37 4.24
CA ALA A 39 0.69 3.53 5.01
C ALA A 39 1.36 2.88 6.23
N VAL A 40 2.59 2.40 6.06
CA VAL A 40 3.38 1.79 7.15
C VAL A 40 3.73 2.83 8.20
N LYS A 41 4.15 4.04 7.81
CA LYS A 41 4.37 5.16 8.73
C LYS A 41 3.10 5.51 9.50
N GLY A 42 1.97 5.66 8.82
CA GLY A 42 0.68 5.93 9.46
C GLY A 42 0.31 4.87 10.50
N ALA A 43 0.46 3.59 10.14
CA ALA A 43 0.20 2.48 11.05
C ALA A 43 1.16 2.46 12.26
N ALA A 44 2.43 2.80 12.08
CA ALA A 44 3.39 2.90 13.18
C ALA A 44 3.03 4.04 14.14
N LEU A 45 2.66 5.21 13.62
CA LEU A 45 2.28 6.36 14.43
C LEU A 45 0.99 6.11 15.21
N ALA A 46 0.03 5.41 14.63
CA ALA A 46 -1.22 5.03 15.28
C ALA A 46 -1.04 3.97 16.40
N LEU A 47 0.04 3.18 16.33
CA LEU A 47 0.40 2.21 17.36
C LEU A 47 1.19 2.82 18.52
N ARG A 48 1.66 4.08 18.40
CA ARG A 48 2.31 4.74 19.54
C ARG A 48 1.26 4.98 20.62
N PRO A 49 1.45 4.49 21.85
CA PRO A 49 0.63 4.91 22.97
C PRO A 49 0.68 6.43 23.07
N SER A 50 -0.46 7.08 23.27
CA SER A 50 -0.50 8.49 23.65
C SER A 50 0.29 8.65 24.95
N GLU A 51 1.37 9.42 24.90
CA GLU A 51 2.09 9.90 26.09
C GLU A 51 1.21 10.83 26.92
#